data_AF-A0A7K4F3W3-F1
#
_entry.id   AF-A0A7K4F3W3-F1
#
_cell.length_a   1.000
_cell.length_b   1.000
_cell.length_c   1.000
_cell.angle_alpha   90.00
_cell.angle_beta   90.00
_cell.angle_gamma   90.00
#
_symmetry.space_group_name_H-M   'P 1'
#
loop_
_entity.id
_entity.type
_entity.pdbx_description
1 polymer ?
#
loop_
_entity_poly.entity_id
_entity_poly.type
_entity_poly.pdbx_seq_one_letter_code
_entity_poly.pdbx_strand_id
1 'polypeptide(L)' 'MAGYLGNKSDMIVHDLANMIPDCQIYYVKKEDKTYFVPDSLEIAIKEKFSPCQHCIKG' A
#
# COMPACT_ATOMS: atom_id res chain seq x y z
N MET A 1 -2.96 13.55 5.04
CA MET A 1 -1.79 12.84 4.48
C MET A 1 -2.26 11.45 4.13
N ALA A 2 -2.07 11.01 2.89
CA ALA A 2 -2.36 9.63 2.53
C ALA A 2 -1.37 8.72 3.28
N GLY A 3 -1.85 7.81 4.12
CA GLY A 3 -1.08 6.86 4.90
C GLY A 3 -0.83 5.58 4.12
N TYR A 4 -1.79 5.14 3.30
CA TYR A 4 -1.67 3.88 2.56
C TYR A 4 -1.86 4.04 1.05
N LEU A 5 -1.02 3.33 0.30
CA LEU A 5 -1.09 3.24 -1.17
C LEU A 5 -1.21 1.78 -1.58
N GLY A 6 -2.30 1.42 -2.25
CA GLY A 6 -2.47 0.11 -2.85
C GLY A 6 -1.88 0.04 -4.26
N ASN A 7 -1.30 -1.10 -4.60
CA ASN A 7 -0.89 -1.49 -5.94
C ASN A 7 -1.86 -2.56 -6.47
N LYS A 8 -2.69 -2.22 -7.46
CA LYS A 8 -3.70 -3.13 -8.02
C LYS A 8 -3.10 -4.28 -8.84
N SER A 9 -1.85 -4.18 -9.29
CA SER A 9 -1.21 -5.23 -10.09
C SER A 9 -0.84 -6.46 -9.27
N ASP A 10 -0.40 -6.28 -8.03
CA ASP A 10 0.01 -7.37 -7.12
C ASP A 10 -0.87 -7.47 -5.87
N MET A 11 -1.86 -6.58 -5.73
CA MET A 11 -2.73 -6.46 -4.57
C MET A 11 -1.96 -6.23 -3.27
N ILE A 12 -0.87 -5.46 -3.30
CA ILE A 12 -0.09 -5.08 -2.12
C ILE A 12 -0.42 -3.66 -1.66
N VAL A 13 -0.56 -3.46 -0.35
CA VAL A 13 -0.66 -2.14 0.26
C VAL A 13 0.65 -1.74 0.91
N HIS A 14 1.08 -0.50 0.65
CA HIS A 14 2.27 0.11 1.22
C HIS A 14 1.93 1.23 2.17
N ASP A 15 2.78 1.43 3.18
CA ASP A 15 2.71 2.55 4.10
C ASP A 15 3.58 3.70 3.57
N LEU A 16 2.93 4.83 3.27
CA LEU A 16 3.56 6.03 2.76
C LEU A 16 4.41 6.75 3.83
N ALA A 17 4.18 6.51 5.12
CA ALA A 17 5.01 7.05 6.20
C ALA A 17 6.28 6.21 6.42
N ASN A 18 6.26 4.92 6.11
CA ASN A 18 7.34 3.97 6.36
C ASN A 18 7.99 3.43 5.07
N MET A 19 8.03 4.25 4.00
CA MET A 19 8.61 3.86 2.72
C MET A 19 10.11 3.55 2.85
N ILE A 20 10.51 2.35 2.47
CA ILE A 20 11.91 1.92 2.36
C ILE A 20 12.19 1.39 0.95
N PRO A 21 13.44 1.41 0.46
CA PRO A 21 13.75 0.95 -0.90
C PRO A 21 13.28 -0.49 -1.19
N ASP A 22 13.32 -1.34 -0.16
CA ASP A 22 12.96 -2.76 -0.24
C ASP A 22 11.46 -2.98 -0.47
N CYS A 23 10.60 -2.02 -0.14
CA CYS A 23 9.16 -2.14 -0.37
C CYS A 23 8.73 -1.83 -1.81
N GLN A 24 9.65 -1.40 -2.68
CA GLN A 24 9.42 -1.14 -4.11
C GLN A 24 8.25 -0.19 -4.46
N ILE A 25 7.73 0.57 -3.49
CA ILE A 25 6.58 1.48 -3.67
C ILE A 25 6.79 2.50 -4.81
N TYR A 26 8.04 2.91 -5.06
CA TYR A 26 8.38 3.83 -6.14
C TYR A 26 8.16 3.25 -7.54
N TYR A 27 8.14 1.93 -7.67
CA TYR A 27 7.93 1.22 -8.93
C TYR A 27 6.44 0.91 -9.20
N VAL A 28 5.54 1.23 -8.27
CA VAL A 28 4.09 1.12 -8.50
C VAL A 28 3.68 2.07 -9.62
N LYS A 29 3.18 1.52 -10.72
CA LYS A 29 2.74 2.29 -11.88
C LYS A 29 1.58 3.19 -11.50
N LYS A 30 1.51 4.37 -12.12
CA LYS A 30 0.46 5.36 -11.83
C LYS A 30 -0.96 4.81 -12.02
N GLU A 31 -1.17 3.95 -13.02
CA GLU A 31 -2.47 3.31 -13.31
C GLU A 31 -2.90 2.28 -12.24
N ASP A 32 -1.93 1.66 -11.58
CA ASP A 32 -2.17 0.65 -10.55
C ASP A 32 -2.36 1.23 -9.16
N LYS A 33 -2.03 2.51 -8.96
CA LYS A 33 -2.21 3.20 -7.67
C LYS A 33 -3.68 3.24 -7.29
N THR A 34 -3.97 2.88 -6.04
CA THR A 34 -5.26 3.10 -5.40
C THR A 34 -5.08 3.66 -4.00
N TYR A 35 -6.06 4.47 -3.57
CA TYR A 35 -6.12 5.05 -2.24
C TYR A 35 -7.41 4.60 -1.56
N PHE A 36 -7.37 4.50 -0.23
CA PHE A 36 -8.46 3.94 0.55
C PHE A 36 -9.27 5.03 1.24
N VAL A 37 -10.57 4.79 1.42
CA VAL A 37 -11.48 5.69 2.15
C VAL A 37 -12.36 4.87 3.11
N PRO A 38 -12.15 4.95 4.44
CA PRO A 38 -11.10 5.71 5.11
C PRO A 38 -9.69 5.18 4.82
N ASP A 39 -8.71 6.05 4.95
CA ASP A 39 -7.29 5.77 4.70
C ASP A 39 -6.69 4.98 5.87
N SER A 40 -6.98 3.68 5.92
CA SER A 40 -6.47 2.77 6.94
C SER A 40 -6.11 1.40 6.36
N LEU A 41 -5.17 0.74 7.02
CA LEU A 41 -4.75 -0.61 6.67
C LEU A 41 -5.93 -1.60 6.71
N GLU A 42 -6.85 -1.43 7.65
CA GLU A 42 -8.05 -2.27 7.76
C GLU A 42 -8.95 -2.20 6.53
N ILE A 43 -9.09 -1.02 5.91
CA ILE A 43 -9.86 -0.88 4.67
C ILE A 43 -9.13 -1.54 3.51
N ALA A 44 -7.82 -1.36 3.40
CA ALA A 44 -7.01 -2.04 2.39
C ALA A 44 -7.15 -3.57 2.49
N ILE A 45 -7.10 -4.13 3.70
CA ILE A 45 -7.30 -5.57 3.94
C ILE A 45 -8.73 -6.01 3.56
N LYS A 46 -9.76 -5.21 3.88
CA LYS A 46 -11.15 -5.48 3.47
C LYS A 46 -11.29 -5.51 1.94
N GLU A 47 -10.57 -4.63 1.25
CA GLU A 47 -10.45 -4.57 -0.22
C GLU A 47 -9.51 -5.63 -0.81
N LYS A 48 -9.06 -6.60 -0.01
CA LYS A 48 -8.23 -7.75 -0.41
C LYS A 48 -6.77 -7.42 -0.73
N PHE A 49 -6.27 -6.27 -0.28
CA PHE A 49 -4.84 -5.99 -0.33
C PHE A 49 -4.10 -6.71 0.80
N SER A 50 -2.92 -7.22 0.48
CA SER A 50 -2.00 -7.78 1.48
C SER A 50 -1.00 -6.72 1.93
N PRO A 51 -0.70 -6.61 3.24
CA PRO A 51 0.29 -5.66 3.74
C PRO A 51 1.67 -5.98 3.16
N CYS A 52 2.36 -4.96 2.69
CA CYS A 52 3.74 -5.08 2.25
C CYS A 52 4.63 -5.48 3.43
N GLN A 53 5.33 -6.61 3.33
CA GLN A 53 6.17 -7.16 4.41
C GLN A 53 7.38 -6.29 4.78
N HIS A 54 7.73 -5.33 3.92
CA HIS A 54 8.91 -4.48 4.07
C HIS A 54 8.59 -3.18 4.83
N CYS A 55 7.53 -2.47 4.39
CA CYS A 55 7.15 -1.18 4.99
C CYS A 55 6.00 -1.29 6.02
N ILE A 56 5.29 -2.41 6.08
CA ILE A 56 4.26 -2.70 7.08
C ILE A 56 4.71 -3.96 7.82
N LYS A 57 5.51 -3.76 8.88
CA LYS A 57 5.84 -4.82 9.82
C LYS A 57 4.72 -4.94 10.84
N GLY A 58 4.11 -6.12 10.91
CA GLY A 58 3.15 -6.49 11.95
C GLY A 58 3.80 -6.66 13.31
#